data_AF-A0A7R9WPN8-F1
#
_entry.id   AF-A0A7R9WPN8-F1
#
_cell.length_a   1.000
_cell.length_b   1.000
_cell.length_c   1.000
_cell.angle_alpha   90.00
_cell.angle_beta   90.00
_cell.angle_gamma   90.00
#
_symmetry.space_group_name_H-M   'P 1'
#
loop_
_entity.id
_entity.type
_entity.pdbx_description
1 polymer ?
#
loop_
_entity_poly.entity_id
_entity_poly.type
_entity_poly.pdbx_seq_one_letter_code
_entity_poly.pdbx_strand_id
1 'polypeptide(L)'
;ETHAPVRTLPSIPLAGRKRTKVTAEGLNELRAVMDQNQVCGVVLSWPMQRDTARMGASCGRALHVLDQIMLSQDGAGADQNQPQASNPMMFSQQERPICLWTPPSIEHEGNKTDRWGRSPIYAGTDSKKTIHSAKTEQYHQHDSVVAQDVWESFCQMQWPQYSELMTAAKEEQQLHEQVETAAAVADSAQQQQPEQAAEQGPWEYDGDDYSYDERMAF
;
A
#
# COMPACT_ATOMS: atom_id res chain seq x y z
N GLU A 1 28.66 -1.49 3.78
CA GLU A 1 27.94 -0.54 2.92
C GLU A 1 26.81 0.07 3.75
N THR A 2 26.76 1.39 3.87
CA THR A 2 25.66 2.07 4.55
C THR A 2 24.50 2.18 3.56
N HIS A 3 23.38 1.51 3.83
CA HIS A 3 22.20 1.59 2.98
C HIS A 3 21.65 3.02 3.00
N ALA A 4 21.44 3.60 1.82
CA ALA A 4 20.79 4.90 1.71
C ALA A 4 19.35 4.81 2.23
N PRO A 5 18.84 5.82 2.93
CA PRO A 5 17.46 5.82 3.42
C PRO A 5 16.48 5.69 2.24
N VAL A 6 15.37 4.96 2.46
CA VAL A 6 14.29 4.82 1.48
C VAL A 6 13.76 6.22 1.13
N ARG A 7 13.90 6.60 -0.13
CA ARG A 7 13.40 7.89 -0.63
C ARG A 7 11.98 7.74 -1.14
N THR A 8 11.03 8.41 -0.50
CA THR A 8 9.66 8.53 -1.02
C THR A 8 9.65 9.59 -2.13
N LEU A 9 9.17 9.20 -3.30
CA LEU A 9 9.00 10.09 -4.45
C LEU A 9 7.63 10.79 -4.36
N PRO A 10 7.49 12.02 -4.91
CA PRO A 10 6.20 12.68 -4.95
C PRO A 10 5.17 11.84 -5.72
N SER A 11 3.93 11.86 -5.25
CA SER A 11 2.84 11.12 -5.90
C SER A 11 2.52 11.73 -7.26
N ILE A 12 2.56 10.91 -8.31
CA ILE A 12 2.14 11.30 -9.65
C ILE A 12 0.60 11.28 -9.69
N PRO A 13 -0.07 12.41 -9.96
CA PRO A 13 -1.52 12.46 -9.99
C PRO A 13 -2.04 11.67 -11.19
N LEU A 14 -2.64 10.51 -10.93
CA LEU A 14 -3.44 9.83 -11.95
C LEU A 14 -4.74 10.62 -12.16
N ALA A 15 -5.16 10.78 -13.41
CA ALA A 15 -6.40 11.44 -13.76
C ALA A 15 -7.55 10.88 -12.91
N GLY A 16 -8.27 11.76 -12.18
CA GLY A 16 -9.13 11.36 -11.06
C GLY A 16 -10.18 10.28 -11.38
N ARG A 17 -10.78 9.69 -10.32
CA ARG A 17 -11.66 8.49 -10.25
C ARG A 17 -12.63 8.18 -11.41
N LYS A 18 -12.93 9.14 -12.29
CA LYS A 18 -13.81 8.99 -13.46
C LYS A 18 -13.07 8.74 -14.78
N ARG A 19 -11.74 8.86 -14.84
CA ARG A 19 -10.98 8.73 -16.09
C ARG A 19 -10.22 7.41 -16.14
N THR A 20 -10.68 6.51 -17.01
CA THR A 20 -10.07 5.19 -17.28
C THR A 20 -8.85 5.25 -18.20
N LYS A 21 -8.39 6.45 -18.56
CA LYS A 21 -7.30 6.66 -19.52
C LYS A 21 -6.13 7.32 -18.82
N VAL A 22 -4.96 6.71 -18.97
CA VAL A 22 -3.69 7.32 -18.56
C VAL A 22 -3.44 8.55 -19.44
N THR A 23 -3.14 9.70 -18.84
CA THR A 23 -2.81 10.92 -19.59
C THR A 23 -1.37 10.87 -20.06
N ALA A 24 -1.08 11.46 -21.23
CA ALA A 24 0.28 11.58 -21.73
C ALA A 24 1.20 12.36 -20.78
N GLU A 25 0.64 13.35 -20.06
CA GLU A 25 1.35 14.11 -19.04
C GLU A 25 1.81 13.22 -17.87
N GLY A 26 0.91 12.41 -17.30
CA GLY A 26 1.25 11.50 -16.21
C GLY A 26 2.25 10.42 -16.64
N LEU A 27 2.20 9.99 -17.90
CA LEU A 27 3.20 9.09 -18.48
C LEU A 27 4.57 9.75 -18.61
N ASN A 28 4.62 11.00 -19.07
CA ASN A 28 5.88 11.74 -19.19
C ASN A 28 6.49 12.01 -17.82
N GLU A 29 5.68 12.32 -16.81
CA GLU A 29 6.11 12.47 -15.43
C GLU A 29 6.66 11.14 -14.88
N LEU A 30 5.94 10.03 -15.08
CA LEU A 30 6.41 8.70 -14.69
C LEU A 30 7.74 8.36 -15.35
N ARG A 31 7.91 8.68 -16.64
CA ARG A 31 9.17 8.47 -17.37
C ARG A 31 10.30 9.27 -16.74
N ALA A 32 10.08 10.57 -16.52
CA ALA A 32 11.08 11.44 -15.91
C ALA A 32 11.52 10.93 -14.54
N VAL A 33 10.58 10.47 -13.72
CA VAL A 33 10.87 9.88 -12.41
C VAL A 33 11.68 8.59 -12.53
N MET A 34 11.30 7.70 -13.45
CA MET A 34 12.03 6.45 -13.67
C MET A 34 13.45 6.69 -14.17
N ASP A 35 13.65 7.64 -15.09
CA ASP A 35 14.94 7.97 -15.66
C ASP A 35 15.85 8.67 -14.63
N GLN A 36 15.30 9.62 -13.88
CA GLN A 36 16.02 10.34 -12.83
C GLN A 36 16.52 9.41 -11.71
N ASN A 37 15.74 8.38 -11.37
CA ASN A 37 16.08 7.43 -10.31
C ASN A 37 16.73 6.14 -10.84
N GLN A 38 17.01 6.07 -12.14
CA GLN A 38 17.59 4.89 -12.80
C GLN A 38 16.86 3.58 -12.46
N VAL A 39 15.53 3.63 -12.46
CA VAL A 39 14.69 2.47 -12.09
C VAL A 39 14.94 1.33 -13.07
N CYS A 40 15.40 0.19 -12.55
CA CYS A 40 15.75 -1.00 -13.33
C CYS A 40 14.63 -2.04 -13.43
N GLY A 41 13.48 -1.80 -12.79
CA GLY A 41 12.34 -2.71 -12.81
C GLY A 41 11.17 -2.15 -12.02
N VAL A 42 9.98 -2.68 -12.26
CA VAL A 42 8.75 -2.24 -11.60
C VAL A 42 8.02 -3.43 -11.02
N VAL A 43 7.63 -3.34 -9.75
CA VAL A 43 6.74 -4.29 -9.10
C VAL A 43 5.34 -3.71 -9.08
N LEU A 44 4.41 -4.37 -9.76
CA LEU A 44 3.01 -3.98 -9.83
C LEU A 44 2.18 -4.88 -8.93
N SER A 45 1.39 -4.26 -8.05
CA SER A 45 0.38 -4.98 -7.28
C SER A 45 -0.60 -5.68 -8.22
N TRP A 46 -0.72 -7.00 -8.09
CA TRP A 46 -1.58 -7.84 -8.90
C TRP A 46 -2.84 -8.22 -8.12
N PRO A 47 -4.00 -7.61 -8.43
CA PRO A 47 -5.17 -7.62 -7.55
C PRO A 47 -6.01 -8.89 -7.74
N MET A 48 -5.44 -10.04 -7.36
CA MET A 48 -6.13 -11.32 -7.36
C MET A 48 -7.25 -11.34 -6.31
N GLN A 49 -8.34 -12.05 -6.61
CA GLN A 49 -9.43 -12.23 -5.65
C GLN A 49 -8.93 -13.06 -4.46
N ARG A 50 -8.99 -12.52 -3.24
CA ARG A 50 -8.46 -13.21 -2.03
C ARG A 50 -9.15 -14.56 -1.77
N ASP A 51 -10.44 -14.65 -2.04
CA ASP A 51 -11.25 -15.84 -1.75
C ASP A 51 -11.09 -16.97 -2.77
N THR A 52 -10.80 -16.66 -4.03
CA THR A 52 -10.69 -17.67 -5.10
C THR A 52 -9.30 -17.78 -5.70
N ALA A 53 -8.39 -16.87 -5.38
CA ALA A 53 -7.13 -16.68 -6.09
C ALA A 53 -7.31 -16.62 -7.61
N ARG A 54 -8.45 -16.09 -8.10
CA ARG A 54 -8.71 -15.92 -9.53
C ARG A 54 -8.48 -14.48 -9.95
N MET A 55 -8.12 -14.31 -11.22
CA MET A 55 -8.11 -13.01 -11.87
C MET A 55 -9.55 -12.50 -12.01
N GLY A 56 -9.81 -11.32 -11.47
CA GLY A 56 -11.08 -10.62 -11.59
C GLY A 56 -11.01 -9.46 -12.58
N ALA A 57 -12.07 -8.65 -12.59
CA ALA A 57 -12.13 -7.42 -13.37
C ALA A 57 -11.01 -6.42 -13.00
N SER A 58 -10.51 -6.46 -11.77
CA SER A 58 -9.36 -5.68 -11.30
C SER A 58 -8.07 -6.00 -12.07
N CYS A 59 -7.75 -7.28 -12.26
CA CYS A 59 -6.58 -7.71 -13.04
C CYS A 59 -6.70 -7.25 -14.50
N GLY A 60 -7.90 -7.36 -15.09
CA GLY A 60 -8.16 -6.87 -16.45
C GLY A 60 -7.92 -5.36 -16.59
N ARG A 61 -8.33 -4.55 -15.60
CA ARG A 61 -8.04 -3.12 -15.57
C ARG A 61 -6.54 -2.83 -15.48
N ALA A 62 -5.79 -3.58 -14.67
CA ALA A 62 -4.33 -3.44 -14.57
C ALA A 62 -3.66 -3.72 -15.91
N LEU A 63 -4.02 -4.81 -16.59
CA LEU A 63 -3.50 -5.14 -17.92
C LEU A 63 -3.85 -4.08 -18.97
N HIS A 64 -5.09 -3.59 -18.96
CA HIS A 64 -5.52 -2.55 -19.89
C HIS A 64 -4.74 -1.23 -19.67
N VAL A 65 -4.40 -0.89 -18.43
CA VAL A 65 -3.52 0.24 -18.11
C VAL A 65 -2.11 -0.02 -18.64
N LEU A 66 -1.53 -1.19 -18.39
CA LEU A 66 -0.21 -1.55 -18.93
C LEU A 66 -0.17 -1.49 -20.45
N ASP A 67 -1.20 -1.99 -21.12
CA ASP A 67 -1.35 -1.96 -22.57
C ASP A 67 -1.42 -0.51 -23.09
N GLN A 68 -2.18 0.37 -22.43
CA GLN A 68 -2.19 1.80 -22.76
C GLN A 68 -0.80 2.44 -22.61
N ILE A 69 -0.06 2.09 -21.56
CA ILE A 69 1.29 2.64 -21.34
C ILE A 69 2.25 2.15 -22.42
N MET A 70 2.14 0.88 -22.85
CA MET A 70 2.95 0.32 -23.93
C MET A 70 2.61 0.95 -25.28
N LEU A 71 1.32 1.00 -25.65
CA LEU A 71 0.86 1.56 -26.94
C LEU A 71 1.11 3.06 -27.07
N SER A 72 1.09 3.81 -25.96
CA SER A 72 1.38 5.25 -25.98
C SER A 72 2.84 5.57 -26.33
N GLN A 73 3.74 4.58 -26.25
CA GLN A 73 5.14 4.74 -26.62
C GLN A 73 5.35 4.64 -28.13
N ASP A 74 4.51 3.86 -28.81
CA ASP A 74 4.61 3.63 -30.25
C ASP A 74 3.92 4.73 -31.08
N GLY A 75 2.96 5.46 -30.49
CA GLY A 75 2.07 6.40 -31.20
C GLY A 75 2.49 7.87 -31.22
N ALA A 76 3.61 8.24 -30.59
CA ALA A 76 4.07 9.63 -30.53
C ALA A 76 4.82 10.04 -31.82
N GLY A 77 4.07 10.24 -32.91
CA GLY A 77 4.52 11.04 -34.05
C GLY A 77 4.43 10.37 -35.41
N ALA A 78 3.23 10.38 -36.01
CA ALA A 78 3.07 10.25 -37.47
C ALA A 78 3.33 11.58 -38.22
N ASP A 79 3.95 12.57 -37.58
CA ASP A 79 4.49 13.75 -38.27
C ASP A 79 5.89 13.40 -38.82
N GLN A 80 5.93 13.04 -40.09
CA GLN A 80 7.08 12.45 -40.80
C GLN A 80 8.35 13.33 -40.93
N ASN A 81 8.41 14.51 -40.29
CA ASN A 81 9.44 15.51 -40.62
C ASN A 81 10.41 15.89 -39.48
N GLN A 82 10.42 15.19 -38.34
CA GLN A 82 11.39 15.46 -37.28
C GLN A 82 12.34 14.26 -37.08
N PRO A 83 13.68 14.46 -37.08
CA PRO A 83 14.63 13.39 -36.82
C PRO A 83 14.36 12.84 -35.42
N GLN A 84 13.81 11.63 -35.37
CA GLN A 84 13.48 10.92 -34.15
C GLN A 84 14.76 10.61 -33.37
N ALA A 85 15.03 11.39 -32.32
CA ALA A 85 15.82 10.88 -31.22
C ALA A 85 15.06 9.66 -30.67
N SER A 86 15.70 8.49 -30.71
CA SER A 86 15.13 7.24 -30.20
C SER A 86 14.81 7.40 -28.71
N ASN A 87 13.58 7.73 -28.39
CA ASN A 87 13.14 7.77 -27.00
C ASN A 87 13.16 6.33 -26.48
N PRO A 88 13.93 6.02 -25.43
CA PRO A 88 13.97 4.68 -24.87
C PRO A 88 12.56 4.29 -24.41
N MET A 89 12.17 3.07 -24.77
CA MET A 89 10.92 2.46 -24.38
C MET A 89 10.89 2.41 -22.85
N MET A 90 9.88 3.02 -22.21
CA MET A 90 9.78 3.12 -20.74
C MET A 90 9.80 1.73 -20.09
N PHE A 91 9.22 0.74 -20.77
CA PHE A 91 9.20 -0.66 -20.35
C PHE A 91 9.75 -1.55 -21.46
N SER A 92 11.07 -1.53 -21.63
CA SER A 92 11.75 -2.59 -22.40
C SER A 92 11.88 -3.84 -21.53
N GLN A 93 11.53 -5.00 -22.07
CA GLN A 93 11.69 -6.29 -21.37
C GLN A 93 13.12 -6.54 -20.88
N GLN A 94 14.12 -5.93 -21.55
CA GLN A 94 15.53 -6.13 -21.22
C GLN A 94 16.05 -5.11 -20.20
N GLU A 95 15.50 -3.89 -20.18
CA GLU A 95 16.03 -2.81 -19.33
C GLU A 95 15.21 -2.58 -18.06
N ARG A 96 13.89 -2.78 -18.14
CA ARG A 96 12.94 -2.44 -17.06
C ARG A 96 11.78 -3.44 -17.03
N PRO A 97 12.00 -4.69 -16.58
CA PRO A 97 10.95 -5.69 -16.45
C PRO A 97 9.83 -5.23 -15.50
N ILE A 98 8.61 -5.66 -15.81
CA ILE A 98 7.44 -5.50 -14.94
C ILE A 98 7.16 -6.85 -14.26
N CYS A 99 7.17 -6.87 -12.94
CA CYS A 99 6.79 -8.01 -12.13
C CYS A 99 5.36 -7.79 -11.60
N LEU A 100 4.45 -8.70 -11.95
CA LEU A 100 3.10 -8.72 -11.37
C LEU A 100 3.18 -9.49 -10.04
N TRP A 101 2.98 -8.79 -8.92
CA TRP A 101 3.15 -9.36 -7.59
C TRP A 101 1.84 -9.53 -6.83
N THR A 102 1.64 -10.73 -6.30
CA THR A 102 0.56 -11.05 -5.37
C THR A 102 1.18 -11.44 -4.03
N PRO A 103 0.78 -10.83 -2.90
CA PRO A 103 1.28 -11.24 -1.60
C PRO A 103 0.99 -12.72 -1.29
N PRO A 104 1.91 -13.44 -0.63
CA PRO A 104 1.75 -14.85 -0.30
C PRO A 104 0.57 -15.14 0.63
N SER A 105 0.02 -14.15 1.31
CA SER A 105 -1.20 -14.30 2.13
C SER A 105 -2.45 -14.70 1.34
N ILE A 106 -2.38 -14.73 0.00
CA ILE A 106 -3.45 -15.22 -0.89
C ILE A 106 -3.29 -16.72 -1.20
N GLU A 107 -2.20 -17.36 -0.76
CA GLU A 107 -2.07 -18.81 -0.80
C GLU A 107 -3.09 -19.43 0.14
N HIS A 108 -4.16 -19.99 -0.45
CA HIS A 108 -5.08 -20.84 0.29
C HIS A 108 -4.29 -22.02 0.85
N GLU A 109 -4.19 -22.12 2.18
CA GLU A 109 -3.58 -23.23 2.93
C GLU A 109 -4.14 -24.64 2.57
N GLY A 110 -5.06 -24.75 1.62
CA GLY A 110 -5.63 -26.01 1.13
C GLY A 110 -5.48 -26.29 -0.37
N ASN A 111 -4.95 -25.38 -1.18
CA ASN A 111 -4.82 -25.60 -2.62
C ASN A 111 -3.55 -26.38 -2.96
N LYS A 112 -3.53 -27.66 -2.60
CA LYS A 112 -2.58 -28.59 -3.21
C LYS A 112 -2.87 -28.60 -4.72
N THR A 113 -1.96 -28.02 -5.49
CA THR A 113 -1.93 -28.18 -6.94
C THR A 113 -2.02 -29.67 -7.25
N ASP A 114 -2.74 -30.05 -8.31
CA ASP A 114 -2.72 -31.44 -8.76
C ASP A 114 -1.29 -31.87 -9.15
N ARG A 115 -1.08 -33.16 -9.44
CA ARG A 115 0.23 -33.68 -9.88
C ARG A 115 0.78 -33.02 -11.17
N TRP A 116 0.01 -32.17 -11.83
CA TRP A 116 0.38 -31.41 -13.03
C TRP A 116 0.59 -29.92 -12.73
N GLY A 117 0.55 -29.49 -11.48
CA GLY A 117 0.68 -28.08 -11.09
C GLY A 117 -0.59 -27.25 -11.32
N ARG A 118 -1.72 -27.87 -11.69
CA ARG A 118 -2.98 -27.15 -11.91
C ARG A 118 -3.69 -26.94 -10.59
N SER A 119 -4.15 -25.72 -10.35
CA SER A 119 -4.99 -25.46 -9.18
C SER A 119 -6.36 -26.14 -9.37
N PRO A 120 -6.82 -26.96 -8.39
CA PRO A 120 -8.12 -27.64 -8.45
C PRO A 120 -9.29 -26.66 -8.55
N ILE A 121 -9.07 -25.40 -8.18
CA ILE A 121 -10.02 -24.30 -8.38
C ILE A 121 -10.47 -24.20 -9.84
N TYR A 122 -9.61 -24.45 -10.82
CA TYR A 122 -10.00 -24.36 -12.24
C TYR A 122 -10.68 -25.61 -12.78
N ALA A 123 -10.59 -26.74 -12.06
CA ALA A 123 -11.18 -28.02 -12.45
C ALA A 123 -12.60 -28.22 -11.89
N GLY A 124 -12.99 -27.47 -10.85
CA GLY A 124 -14.32 -27.58 -10.25
C GLY A 124 -15.42 -27.00 -11.13
N THR A 125 -16.19 -27.86 -11.81
CA THR A 125 -17.44 -27.49 -12.51
C THR A 125 -18.61 -27.22 -11.56
N ASP A 126 -18.46 -27.49 -10.26
CA ASP A 126 -19.55 -27.45 -9.28
C ASP A 126 -19.77 -26.06 -8.69
N SER A 127 -20.06 -25.07 -9.54
CA SER A 127 -20.58 -23.78 -9.05
C SER A 127 -22.10 -23.85 -8.93
N LYS A 128 -22.61 -24.45 -7.84
CA LYS A 128 -24.00 -24.23 -7.37
C LYS A 128 -24.20 -22.80 -6.80
N LYS A 129 -23.34 -21.83 -7.15
CA LYS A 129 -23.47 -20.44 -6.72
C LYS A 129 -24.43 -19.74 -7.69
N THR A 130 -25.68 -19.59 -7.28
CA THR A 130 -26.73 -18.90 -8.06
C THR A 130 -26.55 -17.37 -8.07
N ILE A 131 -25.71 -16.82 -7.20
CA ILE A 131 -25.49 -15.38 -7.04
C ILE A 131 -24.00 -15.08 -7.09
N HIS A 132 -23.57 -14.44 -8.18
CA HIS A 132 -22.25 -13.84 -8.31
C HIS A 132 -22.32 -12.39 -7.81
N SER A 133 -22.10 -12.17 -6.52
CA SER A 133 -21.93 -10.82 -5.97
C SER A 133 -20.52 -10.68 -5.42
N ALA A 134 -19.69 -9.85 -6.07
CA ALA A 134 -18.43 -9.41 -5.51
C ALA A 134 -18.74 -8.39 -4.42
N LYS A 135 -18.32 -8.65 -3.17
CA LYS A 135 -18.55 -7.72 -2.06
C LYS A 135 -17.86 -6.39 -2.36
N THR A 136 -18.61 -5.29 -2.27
CA THR A 136 -18.15 -3.91 -2.51
C THR A 136 -16.97 -3.52 -1.61
N GLU A 137 -16.81 -4.17 -0.46
CA GLU A 137 -15.74 -3.95 0.52
C GLU A 137 -14.34 -4.34 0.04
N GLN A 138 -14.22 -5.10 -1.07
CA GLN A 138 -12.91 -5.54 -1.58
C GLN A 138 -12.06 -4.42 -2.23
N TYR A 139 -12.57 -3.19 -2.34
CA TYR A 139 -11.94 -2.12 -3.15
C TYR A 139 -11.55 -0.85 -2.37
N HIS A 140 -11.58 -0.84 -1.03
CA HIS A 140 -11.38 0.40 -0.24
C HIS A 140 -10.03 0.51 0.48
N GLN A 141 -8.99 -0.23 0.08
CA GLN A 141 -7.66 -0.01 0.65
C GLN A 141 -7.04 1.29 0.10
N HIS A 142 -6.40 2.08 0.96
CA HIS A 142 -5.69 3.31 0.57
C HIS A 142 -4.52 2.97 -0.37
N ASP A 143 -4.53 3.51 -1.58
CA ASP A 143 -3.60 3.15 -2.68
C ASP A 143 -2.11 3.26 -2.30
N SER A 144 -1.73 4.22 -1.45
CA SER A 144 -0.33 4.43 -1.02
C SER A 144 0.17 3.36 -0.06
N VAL A 145 -0.68 2.94 0.90
CA VAL A 145 -0.37 1.88 1.86
C VAL A 145 -0.19 0.56 1.11
N VAL A 146 -1.01 0.32 0.08
CA VAL A 146 -0.93 -0.89 -0.76
C VAL A 146 0.41 -0.99 -1.49
N ALA A 147 0.97 0.10 -1.99
CA ALA A 147 2.23 0.06 -2.75
C ALA A 147 3.43 -0.30 -1.85
N GLN A 148 3.49 0.27 -0.64
CA GLN A 148 4.54 -0.04 0.33
C GLN A 148 4.44 -1.51 0.78
N ASP A 149 3.25 -1.98 1.16
CA ASP A 149 3.03 -3.36 1.61
C ASP A 149 3.42 -4.38 0.52
N VAL A 150 3.10 -4.07 -0.75
CA VAL A 150 3.45 -4.89 -1.91
C VAL A 150 4.96 -4.97 -2.08
N TRP A 151 5.67 -3.84 -1.96
CA TRP A 151 7.12 -3.80 -2.05
C TRP A 151 7.80 -4.53 -0.89
N GLU A 152 7.34 -4.32 0.35
CA GLU A 152 7.85 -5.00 1.54
C GLU A 152 7.64 -6.52 1.42
N SER A 153 6.45 -6.95 1.00
CA SER A 153 6.14 -8.36 0.76
C SER A 153 6.99 -8.97 -0.34
N PHE A 154 7.23 -8.25 -1.44
CA PHE A 154 8.12 -8.68 -2.51
C PHE A 154 9.55 -8.88 -2.00
N CYS A 155 10.07 -7.89 -1.25
CA CYS A 155 11.41 -7.94 -0.69
C CYS A 155 11.59 -9.08 0.31
N GLN A 156 10.59 -9.32 1.16
CA GLN A 156 10.59 -10.43 2.11
C GLN A 156 10.76 -11.78 1.44
N MET A 157 10.07 -12.00 0.31
CA MET A 157 10.15 -13.28 -0.40
C MET A 157 11.43 -13.42 -1.23
N GLN A 158 11.87 -12.35 -1.91
CA GLN A 158 13.03 -12.42 -2.81
C GLN A 158 14.38 -12.27 -2.08
N TRP A 159 14.40 -11.52 -0.97
CA TRP A 159 15.59 -11.25 -0.16
C TRP A 159 15.29 -11.39 1.34
N PRO A 160 15.01 -12.61 1.82
CA PRO A 160 14.62 -12.83 3.21
C PRO A 160 15.65 -12.32 4.21
N GLN A 161 16.95 -12.46 3.89
CA GLN A 161 18.03 -11.97 4.77
C GLN A 161 17.99 -10.44 4.92
N TYR A 162 17.59 -9.73 3.86
CA TYR A 162 17.47 -8.27 3.90
C TYR A 162 16.25 -7.84 4.72
N SER A 163 15.16 -8.60 4.65
CA SER A 163 13.99 -8.29 5.48
C SER A 163 14.27 -8.43 6.96
N GLU A 164 15.04 -9.44 7.37
CA GLU A 164 15.43 -9.60 8.79
C GLU A 164 16.21 -8.39 9.29
N LEU A 165 17.16 -7.90 8.49
CA LEU A 165 17.95 -6.70 8.80
C LEU A 165 17.06 -5.44 8.86
N MET A 166 16.13 -5.28 7.92
CA MET A 166 15.20 -4.14 7.92
C MET A 166 14.25 -4.15 9.11
N THR A 167 13.78 -5.32 9.52
CA THR A 167 12.94 -5.46 10.72
C THR A 167 13.72 -5.10 11.97
N ALA A 168 14.94 -5.62 12.13
CA ALA A 168 15.81 -5.27 13.25
C ALA A 168 16.10 -3.76 13.31
N ALA A 169 16.38 -3.13 12.17
CA ALA A 169 16.61 -1.68 12.09
C ALA A 169 15.36 -0.86 12.45
N LYS A 170 14.16 -1.29 12.02
CA LYS A 170 12.88 -0.66 12.39
C LYS A 170 12.62 -0.78 13.90
N GLU A 171 12.90 -1.94 14.50
CA GLU A 171 12.76 -2.16 15.95
C GLU A 171 13.73 -1.27 16.75
N GLU A 172 14.97 -1.13 16.30
CA GLU A 172 15.94 -0.24 16.94
C GLU A 172 15.52 1.23 16.86
N GLN A 173 15.01 1.68 15.69
CA GLN A 173 14.47 3.03 15.53
C GLN A 173 13.24 3.28 16.43
N GLN A 174 12.32 2.32 16.51
CA GLN A 174 11.15 2.43 17.39
C GLN A 174 11.54 2.48 18.86
N LEU A 175 12.54 1.71 19.27
CA LEU A 175 13.05 1.75 20.64
C LEU A 175 13.66 3.13 20.95
N HIS A 176 14.42 3.69 20.01
CA HIS A 176 15.00 5.03 20.15
C HIS A 176 13.93 6.12 20.30
N GLU A 177 12.90 6.09 19.44
CA GLU A 177 11.77 7.03 19.50
C GLU A 177 10.96 6.88 20.81
N GLN A 178 10.77 5.64 21.30
CA GLN A 178 10.13 5.40 22.59
C GLN A 178 10.94 5.95 23.77
N VAL A 179 12.27 5.86 23.71
CA VAL A 179 13.14 6.43 24.76
C VAL A 179 13.12 7.96 24.72
N GLU A 180 13.18 8.58 23.53
CA GLU A 180 13.09 10.04 23.39
C GLU A 180 11.73 10.58 23.86
N THR A 181 10.64 9.91 23.48
CA THR A 181 9.28 10.30 23.94
C THR A 181 9.12 10.12 25.44
N ALA A 182 9.63 9.03 26.03
CA ALA A 182 9.61 8.83 27.48
C ALA A 182 10.43 9.90 28.23
N ALA A 183 11.58 10.29 27.70
CA ALA A 183 12.39 11.38 28.26
C ALA A 183 11.66 12.72 28.21
N ALA A 184 11.04 13.06 27.08
CA ALA A 184 10.26 14.28 26.92
C ALA A 184 9.04 14.34 27.86
N VAL A 185 8.37 13.22 28.09
CA VAL A 185 7.27 13.12 29.07
C VAL A 185 7.78 13.27 30.51
N ALA A 186 8.92 12.68 30.85
CA ALA A 186 9.52 12.80 32.18
C ALA A 186 9.93 14.25 32.50
N ASP A 187 10.52 14.96 31.56
CA ASP A 187 10.87 16.40 31.71
C ASP A 187 9.62 17.27 31.88
N SER A 188 8.55 16.97 31.13
CA SER A 188 7.27 17.67 31.23
C SER A 188 6.58 17.45 32.59
N ALA A 189 6.73 16.27 33.18
CA ALA A 189 6.17 15.95 34.50
C ALA A 189 6.88 16.68 35.66
N GLN A 190 8.17 16.99 35.53
CA GLN A 190 8.92 17.75 36.54
C GLN A 190 8.58 19.25 36.54
N GLN A 191 8.16 19.81 35.40
CA GLN A 191 7.73 21.21 35.31
C GLN A 191 6.31 21.48 35.83
N GLN A 192 5.52 20.43 36.11
CA GLN A 192 4.19 20.54 36.74
C GLN A 192 4.24 20.31 38.26
N GLN A 193 5.34 20.68 38.93
CA GLN A 193 5.30 20.78 40.39
C GLN A 193 4.34 21.92 40.81
N PRO A 194 3.47 21.67 41.81
CA PRO A 194 2.28 22.47 42.03
C PRO A 194 2.60 23.78 42.74
N GLU A 195 2.51 24.90 42.01
CA GLU A 195 2.27 26.22 42.59
C GLU A 195 0.78 26.39 42.98
N GLN A 196 0.17 25.33 43.55
CA GLN A 196 -1.21 25.31 44.04
C GLN A 196 -1.28 24.85 45.51
N ALA A 197 -0.25 25.15 46.31
CA ALA A 197 -0.25 24.91 47.75
C ALA A 197 -0.83 26.07 48.58
N ALA A 198 -1.44 27.09 47.97
CA ALA A 198 -1.92 28.25 48.72
C ALA A 198 -3.21 28.86 48.15
N GLU A 199 -4.33 28.12 48.23
CA GLU A 199 -5.69 28.69 48.41
C GLU A 199 -6.73 27.57 48.56
N GLN A 200 -6.57 26.72 49.57
CA GLN A 200 -7.72 26.00 50.14
C GLN A 200 -8.36 26.89 51.20
N GLY A 201 -9.21 27.81 50.75
CA GLY A 201 -10.24 28.36 51.62
C GLY A 201 -11.17 27.22 52.10
N PRO A 202 -11.79 27.36 53.28
CA PRO A 202 -12.70 26.37 53.82
C PRO A 202 -13.89 26.24 52.87
N TRP A 203 -13.98 25.11 52.17
CA TRP A 203 -15.22 24.74 51.50
C TRP A 203 -16.19 24.33 52.59
N GLU A 204 -17.17 25.19 52.86
CA GLU A 204 -18.36 24.81 53.61
C GLU A 204 -19.06 23.70 52.82
N TYR A 205 -19.22 22.57 53.49
CA TYR A 205 -19.97 21.43 53.02
C TYR A 205 -21.45 21.77 53.15
N ASP A 206 -22.05 22.32 52.11
CA ASP A 206 -23.50 22.33 51.96
C ASP A 206 -23.92 20.95 51.48
N GLY A 207 -24.40 20.16 52.44
CA GLY A 207 -24.94 18.83 52.21
C GLY A 207 -26.26 18.91 51.45
N ASP A 208 -26.19 18.91 50.13
CA ASP A 208 -27.34 18.66 49.28
C ASP A 208 -27.47 17.16 48.97
N ASP A 209 -28.33 16.56 49.79
CA ASP A 209 -29.21 15.43 49.60
C ASP A 209 -29.40 14.97 48.13
N TYR A 210 -28.59 14.00 47.68
CA TYR A 210 -28.87 13.25 46.45
C TYR A 210 -29.88 12.13 46.75
N SER A 211 -31.15 12.49 46.63
CA SER A 211 -32.26 11.57 46.41
C SER A 211 -31.99 10.70 45.17
N TYR A 212 -31.81 9.41 45.39
CA TYR A 212 -31.72 8.37 44.37
C TYR A 212 -33.13 8.18 43.76
N ASP A 213 -33.41 8.76 42.59
CA ASP A 213 -34.63 8.44 41.83
C ASP A 213 -34.39 7.13 41.04
N GLU A 214 -34.68 6.03 41.73
CA GLU A 214 -34.75 4.67 41.21
C GLU A 214 -35.98 4.54 40.29
N ARG A 215 -35.85 4.95 39.01
CA ARG A 215 -36.83 4.60 37.98
C ARG A 215 -36.30 3.55 37.05
N MET A 216 -36.66 2.32 37.42
CA MET A 216 -36.95 1.23 36.49
C MET A 216 -37.80 1.72 35.30
N ALA A 217 -37.41 1.35 34.09
CA ALA A 217 -38.38 0.99 33.06
C ALA A 217 -37.72 0.06 32.01
N PHE A 218 -38.22 -1.17 32.05
CA PHE A 218 -38.29 -2.24 31.06
C PHE A 218 -38.06 -1.88 29.58
#